data_AF-A0A2V9FVG6-F1
#
_entry.id   AF-A0A2V9FVG6-F1
#
_cell.length_a   1.000
_cell.length_b   1.000
_cell.length_c   1.000
_cell.angle_alpha   90.00
_cell.angle_beta   90.00
_cell.angle_gamma   90.00
#
_symmetry.space_group_name_H-M   'P 1'
#
loop_
_entity.id
_entity.type
_entity.pdbx_description
1 polymer ?
#
loop_
_entity_poly.entity_id
_entity_poly.type
_entity_poly.pdbx_seq_one_letter_code
_entity_poly.pdbx_strand_id
1 'polypeptide(L)'
;AHGKELFNGPAGCSTCHMIQGKGGRIGPDLSTTGSTRSTGYIVESLRSPSRRLAQGISEAMKEFSQEYETVTVVTADGTKFMGVVLNEDHFTLQMIDTREQLHLFEKDRLRSFEKSRESLMPAYDQKMLSDKDLQDVIAYLLSVGAQ
;
A
#
# COMPACT_ATOMS: atom_id res chain seq x y z
N ALA A 1 -2.45 -11.16 20.91
CA ALA A 1 -3.55 -10.18 21.09
C ALA A 1 -3.06 -8.78 20.75
N HIS A 2 -2.00 -8.29 21.43
CA HIS A 2 -1.42 -6.95 21.23
C HIS A 2 -1.15 -6.56 19.76
N GLY A 3 -0.49 -7.40 18.97
CA GLY A 3 -0.23 -7.11 17.54
C GLY A 3 -1.47 -6.84 16.69
N LYS A 4 -2.58 -7.54 16.98
CA LYS A 4 -3.86 -7.31 16.32
C LYS A 4 -4.48 -5.98 16.75
N GLU A 5 -4.34 -5.62 18.02
CA GLU A 5 -4.85 -4.35 18.55
C GLU A 5 -4.08 -3.17 17.95
N LEU A 6 -2.75 -3.26 17.86
CA LEU A 6 -1.91 -2.28 17.17
C LEU A 6 -2.34 -2.12 15.71
N PHE A 7 -2.46 -3.23 14.98
CA PHE A 7 -2.86 -3.25 13.56
C PHE A 7 -4.21 -2.55 13.30
N ASN A 8 -5.21 -2.81 14.15
CA ASN A 8 -6.55 -2.25 14.01
C ASN A 8 -6.74 -0.88 14.68
N GLY A 9 -5.80 -0.47 15.53
CA GLY A 9 -5.92 0.74 16.35
C GLY A 9 -4.76 1.71 16.07
N PRO A 10 -3.87 1.92 17.04
CA PRO A 10 -2.93 3.06 17.02
C PRO A 10 -1.90 3.02 15.90
N ALA A 11 -1.52 1.83 15.39
CA ALA A 11 -0.63 1.76 14.23
C ALA A 11 -1.38 2.04 12.91
N GLY A 12 -2.72 1.97 12.90
CA GLY A 12 -3.55 2.35 11.76
C GLY A 12 -3.37 1.51 10.50
N CYS A 13 -2.72 0.34 10.59
CA CYS A 13 -2.40 -0.49 9.43
C CYS A 13 -3.68 -0.93 8.68
N SER A 14 -4.73 -1.28 9.43
CA SER A 14 -6.03 -1.70 8.88
C SER A 14 -6.75 -0.61 8.07
N THR A 15 -6.36 0.66 8.19
CA THR A 15 -6.94 1.77 7.41
C THR A 15 -6.58 1.65 5.94
N CYS A 16 -5.39 1.12 5.63
CA CYS A 16 -4.92 0.99 4.25
C CYS A 16 -4.86 -0.47 3.78
N HIS A 17 -4.62 -1.41 4.70
CA HIS A 17 -4.40 -2.82 4.37
C HIS A 17 -5.56 -3.70 4.83
N MET A 18 -5.90 -4.67 3.99
CA MET A 18 -6.85 -5.72 4.36
C MET A 18 -6.15 -6.99 4.85
N ILE A 19 -6.87 -7.74 5.68
CA ILE A 19 -6.60 -9.14 6.02
C ILE A 19 -7.94 -9.87 5.96
N GLN A 20 -7.99 -10.94 5.16
CA GLN A 20 -9.16 -11.81 4.97
C GLN A 20 -10.43 -11.00 4.65
N GLY A 21 -10.32 -10.01 3.76
CA GLY A 21 -11.42 -9.15 3.32
C GLY A 21 -11.83 -8.07 4.32
N LYS A 22 -11.08 -7.84 5.40
CA LYS A 22 -11.34 -6.78 6.39
C LYS A 22 -10.21 -5.77 6.44
N GLY A 23 -10.55 -4.48 6.35
CA GLY A 23 -9.60 -3.36 6.34
C GLY A 23 -9.65 -2.59 5.03
N GLY A 24 -8.63 -1.76 4.80
CA GLY A 24 -8.52 -0.90 3.64
C GLY A 24 -8.01 -1.59 2.37
N ARG A 25 -8.18 -0.91 1.25
CA ARG A 25 -7.84 -1.39 -0.11
C ARG A 25 -6.78 -0.55 -0.83
N ILE A 26 -6.17 0.40 -0.13
CA ILE A 26 -5.14 1.30 -0.68
C ILE A 26 -3.80 0.57 -0.76
N GLY A 27 -3.45 -0.18 0.29
CA GLY A 27 -2.25 -0.99 0.37
C GLY A 27 -2.51 -2.45 -0.02
N PRO A 28 -1.45 -3.25 -0.18
CA PRO A 28 -1.57 -4.68 -0.48
C PRO A 28 -2.36 -5.44 0.58
N ASP A 29 -3.06 -6.47 0.11
CA ASP A 29 -3.68 -7.47 0.97
C ASP A 29 -2.58 -8.24 1.74
N LEU A 30 -2.69 -8.21 3.07
CA LEU A 30 -1.72 -8.83 3.96
C LEU A 30 -2.11 -10.25 4.39
N SER A 31 -3.21 -10.79 3.87
CA SER A 31 -3.75 -12.11 4.22
C SER A 31 -2.72 -13.22 4.13
N THR A 32 -1.80 -13.17 3.15
CA THR A 32 -0.77 -14.19 2.91
C THR A 32 0.64 -13.69 3.21
N THR A 33 0.79 -12.45 3.72
CA THR A 33 2.11 -11.84 3.92
C THR A 33 2.95 -12.66 4.90
N GLY A 34 2.31 -13.24 5.93
CA GLY A 34 2.99 -14.06 6.93
C GLY A 34 3.62 -15.35 6.40
N SER A 35 3.09 -15.94 5.32
CA SER A 35 3.61 -17.17 4.71
C SER A 35 4.48 -16.91 3.49
N THR A 36 4.33 -15.75 2.83
CA THR A 36 5.00 -15.45 1.56
C THR A 36 6.20 -14.51 1.68
N ARG A 37 6.34 -13.78 2.80
CA ARG A 37 7.40 -12.79 3.02
C ARG A 37 8.23 -13.13 4.24
N SER A 38 9.53 -12.86 4.18
CA SER A 38 10.41 -13.01 5.33
C SER A 38 10.13 -11.92 6.37
N THR A 39 10.43 -12.19 7.63
CA THR A 39 10.37 -11.17 8.70
C THR A 39 11.22 -9.95 8.38
N GLY A 40 12.41 -10.14 7.81
CA GLY A 40 13.28 -9.03 7.35
C GLY A 40 12.62 -8.16 6.28
N TYR A 41 11.86 -8.75 5.36
CA TYR A 41 11.08 -7.99 4.38
C TYR A 41 10.01 -7.13 5.07
N ILE A 42 9.25 -7.70 6.02
CA ILE A 42 8.19 -6.98 6.74
C ILE A 42 8.77 -5.82 7.56
N VAL A 43 9.91 -6.04 8.23
CA VAL A 43 10.63 -4.98 8.97
C VAL A 43 11.08 -3.87 8.03
N GLU A 44 11.66 -4.21 6.87
CA GLU A 44 12.07 -3.21 5.87
C GLU A 44 10.86 -2.41 5.37
N SER A 45 9.73 -3.06 5.06
CA SER A 45 8.51 -2.37 4.64
C SER A 45 7.95 -1.42 5.71
N LEU A 46 8.06 -1.75 7.01
CA LEU A 46 7.58 -0.89 8.10
C LEU A 46 8.53 0.27 8.41
N ARG A 47 9.84 0.02 8.43
CA ARG A 47 10.86 1.04 8.77
C ARG A 47 11.27 1.90 7.57
N SER A 48 11.14 1.39 6.35
CA SER A 48 11.60 2.04 5.11
C SER A 48 10.68 1.70 3.93
N PRO A 49 9.39 2.10 3.97
CA PRO A 49 8.38 1.69 2.99
C PRO A 49 8.70 2.10 1.54
N SER A 50 9.42 3.20 1.31
CA SER A 50 9.85 3.63 -0.03
C SER A 50 11.08 2.86 -0.57
N ARG A 51 11.80 2.11 0.28
CA ARG A 51 13.02 1.38 -0.14
C ARG A 51 12.71 0.26 -1.12
N ARG A 52 11.56 -0.37 -0.93
CA ARG A 52 11.03 -1.43 -1.78
C ARG A 52 9.52 -1.39 -1.75
N LEU A 53 8.93 -0.84 -2.78
CA LEU A 53 7.48 -0.85 -2.92
C LEU A 53 6.98 -2.27 -3.08
N ALA A 54 5.79 -2.54 -2.52
CA ALA A 54 5.13 -3.82 -2.76
C ALA A 54 4.86 -3.96 -4.26
N GLN A 55 4.94 -5.19 -4.76
CA GLN A 55 4.44 -5.49 -6.09
C GLN A 55 2.93 -5.61 -6.02
N GLY A 56 2.27 -4.87 -6.91
CA GLY A 56 0.85 -4.84 -7.19
C GLY A 56 0.32 -6.15 -7.72
N ILE A 57 -0.97 -6.12 -8.10
CA ILE A 57 -1.67 -7.28 -8.63
C ILE A 57 -0.89 -7.75 -9.86
N SER A 58 -0.34 -8.95 -9.72
CA SER A 58 0.18 -9.75 -10.82
C SER A 58 -1.01 -10.10 -11.71
N GLU A 59 -1.51 -9.15 -12.50
CA GLU A 59 -2.20 -9.49 -13.73
C GLU A 59 -1.21 -10.37 -14.49
N ALA A 60 -1.50 -11.67 -14.62
CA ALA A 60 -0.63 -12.66 -15.26
C ALA A 60 -0.24 -12.33 -16.72
N MET A 61 -0.73 -11.19 -17.23
CA MET A 61 -0.49 -10.64 -18.56
C MET A 61 0.31 -9.34 -18.56
N LYS A 62 0.70 -8.78 -17.41
CA LYS A 62 1.61 -7.63 -17.36
C LYS A 62 3.06 -8.10 -17.32
N GLU A 63 3.79 -7.74 -18.37
CA GLU A 63 5.23 -7.96 -18.53
C GLU A 63 6.06 -7.29 -17.41
N PHE A 64 5.46 -6.36 -16.66
CA PHE A 64 6.06 -5.69 -15.51
C PHE A 64 5.08 -5.69 -14.33
N SER A 65 5.47 -6.26 -13.19
CA SER A 65 4.77 -6.11 -11.92
C SER A 65 4.69 -4.63 -11.56
N GLN A 66 3.51 -4.02 -11.63
CA GLN A 66 3.35 -2.63 -11.19
C GLN A 66 3.61 -2.56 -9.70
N GLU A 67 4.55 -1.73 -9.28
CA GLU A 67 4.74 -1.42 -7.87
C GLU A 67 3.55 -0.58 -7.35
N TYR A 68 3.33 -0.55 -6.03
CA TYR A 68 2.41 0.41 -5.39
C TYR A 68 2.98 1.83 -5.45
N GLU A 69 3.20 2.35 -6.66
CA GLU A 69 3.71 3.70 -6.92
C GLU A 69 2.67 4.74 -6.49
N THR A 70 3.13 5.79 -5.82
CA THR A 70 2.29 6.94 -5.53
C THR A 70 2.13 7.76 -6.79
N VAL A 71 0.91 8.19 -7.07
CA VAL A 71 0.61 9.10 -8.18
C VAL A 71 -0.14 10.31 -7.68
N THR A 72 0.28 11.48 -8.17
CA THR A 72 -0.46 12.73 -8.05
C THR A 72 -1.01 13.10 -9.41
N VAL A 73 -2.33 13.23 -9.51
CA VAL A 73 -3.03 13.64 -10.75
C VAL A 73 -3.59 15.05 -10.56
N VAL A 74 -3.41 15.90 -11.56
CA VAL A 74 -4.07 17.21 -11.64
C VAL A 74 -4.93 17.22 -12.91
N THR A 75 -6.24 17.31 -12.75
CA THR A 75 -7.19 17.38 -13.87
C THR A 75 -7.17 18.75 -14.54
N ALA A 76 -7.74 18.86 -15.75
CA ALA A 76 -7.78 20.11 -16.51
C ALA A 76 -8.39 21.29 -15.70
N ASP A 77 -9.40 21.01 -14.89
CA ASP A 77 -10.06 21.98 -13.99
C ASP A 77 -9.22 22.36 -12.75
N GLY A 78 -8.08 21.70 -12.53
CA GLY A 78 -7.17 21.95 -11.41
C GLY A 78 -7.43 21.09 -10.16
N THR A 79 -8.40 20.18 -10.19
CA THR A 79 -8.63 19.25 -9.08
C THR A 79 -7.43 18.32 -8.92
N LYS A 80 -6.95 18.17 -7.67
CA LYS A 80 -5.79 17.33 -7.34
C LYS A 80 -6.23 16.03 -6.68
N PHE A 81 -5.76 14.91 -7.21
CA PHE A 81 -5.92 13.58 -6.63
C PHE A 81 -4.55 13.02 -6.26
N MET A 82 -4.50 12.25 -5.18
CA MET A 82 -3.29 11.57 -4.74
C MET A 82 -3.66 10.18 -4.25
N GLY A 83 -2.86 9.19 -4.62
CA GLY A 83 -3.21 7.79 -4.40
C GLY A 83 -2.16 6.84 -4.94
N VAL A 84 -2.57 5.59 -5.13
CA VAL A 84 -1.71 4.52 -5.67
C VAL A 84 -2.17 4.14 -7.07
N VAL A 85 -1.21 3.92 -7.97
CA VAL A 85 -1.48 3.37 -9.32
C VAL A 85 -1.97 1.92 -9.21
N LEU A 86 -3.14 1.63 -9.79
CA LEU A 86 -3.66 0.28 -9.91
C LEU A 86 -3.37 -0.32 -11.29
N ASN A 87 -3.53 0.50 -12.33
CA ASN A 87 -3.26 0.11 -13.71
C ASN A 87 -2.85 1.35 -14.51
N GLU A 88 -1.98 1.16 -15.49
CA GLU A 88 -1.53 2.20 -16.40
C GLU A 88 -1.27 1.57 -17.77
N ASP A 89 -1.81 2.19 -18.82
CA ASP A 89 -1.50 1.89 -20.22
C ASP A 89 -1.09 3.19 -20.95
N HIS A 90 -0.99 3.17 -22.28
CA HIS A 90 -0.58 4.35 -23.06
C HIS A 90 -1.57 5.53 -22.98
N PHE A 91 -2.85 5.27 -22.77
CA PHE A 91 -3.93 6.26 -22.82
C PHE A 91 -4.56 6.52 -21.45
N THR A 92 -4.58 5.52 -20.58
CA THR A 92 -5.31 5.58 -19.32
C THR A 92 -4.43 5.38 -18.10
N LEU A 93 -4.87 5.99 -16.99
CA LEU A 93 -4.34 5.79 -15.65
C LEU A 93 -5.51 5.42 -14.73
N GLN A 94 -5.42 4.26 -14.11
CA GLN A 94 -6.31 3.82 -13.04
C GLN A 94 -5.60 3.94 -11.70
N MET A 95 -6.24 4.56 -10.73
CA MET A 95 -5.69 4.73 -9.39
C MET A 95 -6.78 4.59 -8.33
N ILE A 96 -6.35 4.33 -7.11
CA ILE A 96 -7.18 4.47 -5.91
C ILE A 96 -6.67 5.64 -5.08
N ASP A 97 -7.55 6.57 -4.72
CA ASP A 97 -7.17 7.71 -3.87
C ASP A 97 -7.12 7.35 -2.38
N THR A 98 -6.65 8.28 -1.55
CA THR A 98 -6.56 8.10 -0.10
C THR A 98 -7.91 8.00 0.62
N ARG A 99 -9.03 8.17 -0.10
CA ARG A 99 -10.42 7.98 0.38
C ARG A 99 -11.04 6.71 -0.21
N GLU A 100 -10.20 5.81 -0.71
CA GLU A 100 -10.57 4.53 -1.32
C GLU A 100 -11.45 4.66 -2.57
N GLN A 101 -11.45 5.82 -3.22
CA GLN A 101 -12.20 6.03 -4.46
C GLN A 101 -11.36 5.59 -5.65
N LEU A 102 -11.97 4.77 -6.51
CA LEU A 102 -11.37 4.36 -7.77
C LEU A 102 -11.57 5.45 -8.81
N HIS A 103 -10.48 5.79 -9.49
CA HIS A 103 -10.48 6.78 -10.56
C HIS A 103 -9.89 6.17 -11.83
N LEU A 104 -10.51 6.48 -12.97
CA LEU A 104 -9.99 6.22 -14.31
C LEU A 104 -9.81 7.55 -15.00
N PHE A 105 -8.58 7.86 -15.41
CA PHE A 105 -8.24 9.10 -16.09
C PHE A 105 -7.75 8.82 -17.51
N GLU A 106 -8.25 9.60 -18.47
CA GLU A 106 -7.67 9.73 -19.80
C GLU A 106 -6.49 10.71 -19.72
N LYS A 107 -5.28 10.27 -20.07
CA LYS A 107 -4.04 11.02 -19.83
C LYS A 107 -3.97 12.32 -20.61
N ASP A 108 -4.58 12.39 -21.79
CA ASP A 108 -4.65 13.58 -22.65
C ASP A 108 -5.57 14.68 -22.10
N ARG A 109 -6.44 14.36 -21.15
CA ARG A 109 -7.33 15.32 -20.46
C ARG A 109 -6.79 15.79 -19.12
N LEU A 110 -5.64 15.26 -18.71
CA LEU A 110 -4.96 15.68 -17.49
C LEU A 110 -4.10 16.91 -17.78
N ARG A 111 -4.03 17.79 -16.78
CA ARG A 111 -3.04 18.85 -16.78
C ARG A 111 -1.65 18.28 -16.50
N SER A 112 -1.57 17.36 -15.54
CA SER A 112 -0.36 16.60 -15.25
C SER A 112 -0.70 15.32 -14.48
N PHE A 113 0.20 14.36 -14.55
CA PHE A 113 0.28 13.25 -13.61
C PHE A 113 1.75 12.98 -13.30
N GLU A 114 2.07 12.84 -12.02
CA GLU A 114 3.45 12.61 -11.56
C GLU A 114 3.47 11.36 -10.69
N LYS A 115 4.33 10.41 -11.07
CA LYS A 115 4.56 9.19 -10.29
C LYS A 115 5.79 9.36 -9.42
N SER A 116 5.74 8.79 -8.22
CA SER A 116 6.84 8.77 -7.27
C SER A 116 6.98 7.38 -6.67
N ARG A 117 8.24 6.99 -6.41
CA ARG A 117 8.55 5.79 -5.65
C ARG A 117 8.51 6.01 -4.13
N GLU A 118 8.14 7.22 -3.70
CA GLU A 118 7.82 7.49 -2.31
C GLU A 118 6.48 6.85 -1.96
N SER A 119 6.46 5.98 -0.95
CA SER A 119 5.26 5.26 -0.54
C SER A 119 4.27 6.16 0.22
N LEU A 120 2.97 5.91 0.04
CA LEU A 120 1.93 6.49 0.91
C LEU A 120 1.89 5.83 2.30
N MET A 121 2.53 4.66 2.46
CA MET A 121 2.67 4.03 3.77
C MET A 121 3.63 4.88 4.62
N PRO A 122 3.23 5.27 5.85
CA PRO A 122 4.12 6.02 6.72
C PRO A 122 5.31 5.14 7.14
N ALA A 123 6.48 5.77 7.29
CA ALA A 123 7.62 5.13 7.91
C ALA A 123 7.37 5.06 9.42
N TYR A 124 7.22 3.84 9.95
CA TYR A 124 7.06 3.63 11.38
C TYR A 124 8.44 3.62 12.01
N ASP A 125 8.85 4.73 12.60
CA ASP A 125 10.09 4.79 13.39
C ASP A 125 9.91 4.17 14.79
N GLN A 126 10.98 4.10 15.59
CA GLN A 126 10.91 3.55 16.95
C GLN A 126 10.01 4.34 17.90
N LYS A 127 9.66 5.60 17.56
CA LYS A 127 8.76 6.44 18.37
C LYS A 127 7.30 6.12 18.08
N MET A 128 6.95 5.88 16.82
CA MET A 128 5.61 5.49 16.40
C MET A 128 5.31 4.02 16.68
N LEU A 129 6.31 3.15 16.50
CA LEU A 129 6.18 1.71 16.72
C LEU A 129 7.49 1.20 17.34
N SER A 130 7.48 0.92 18.65
CA SER A 130 8.65 0.39 19.35
C SER A 130 9.08 -0.96 18.76
N ASP A 131 10.30 -1.41 19.01
CA ASP A 131 10.76 -2.71 18.49
C ASP A 131 9.93 -3.87 19.06
N LYS A 132 9.40 -3.74 20.28
CA LYS A 132 8.49 -4.70 20.87
C LYS A 132 7.14 -4.71 20.15
N ASP A 133 6.54 -3.53 19.93
CA ASP A 133 5.27 -3.41 19.22
C ASP A 133 5.38 -3.89 17.76
N LEU A 134 6.52 -3.62 17.12
CA LEU A 134 6.86 -4.12 15.79
C LEU A 134 6.87 -5.66 15.77
N GLN A 135 7.55 -6.30 16.73
CA GLN A 135 7.56 -7.76 16.85
C GLN A 135 6.16 -8.31 17.07
N ASP A 136 5.34 -7.65 17.87
CA ASP A 136 3.96 -8.08 18.13
C ASP A 136 3.09 -7.97 16.86
N VAL A 137 3.22 -6.89 16.06
CA VAL A 137 2.55 -6.76 14.75
C VAL A 137 3.04 -7.83 13.78
N ILE A 138 4.34 -8.08 13.70
CA ILE A 138 4.90 -9.14 12.84
C ILE A 138 4.36 -10.50 13.25
N ALA A 139 4.34 -10.82 14.55
CA ALA A 139 3.78 -12.08 15.05
C ALA A 139 2.30 -12.24 14.69
N TYR A 140 1.54 -11.14 14.67
CA TYR A 140 0.16 -11.15 14.18
C TYR A 140 0.07 -11.41 12.67
N LEU A 141 0.89 -10.75 11.85
CA LEU A 141 0.93 -10.98 10.40
C LEU A 141 1.33 -12.43 10.04
N LEU A 142 2.27 -13.00 10.79
CA LEU A 142 2.67 -14.41 10.66
C LEU A 142 1.53 -15.37 11.03
N SER A 143 0.74 -15.06 12.06
CA SER A 143 -0.34 -15.96 12.50
C SER A 143 -1.55 -15.96 11.57
N VAL A 144 -1.85 -14.84 10.91
CA VAL A 144 -2.94 -14.78 9.91
C VAL A 144 -2.55 -15.37 8.56
N GLY A 145 -1.27 -15.31 8.18
CA GLY A 145 -0.76 -15.85 6.91
C GLY A 145 -0.55 -17.36 6.88
N ALA A 146 -0.63 -18.03 8.03
CA ALA A 146 -0.48 -19.48 8.16
C ALA A 146 -1.81 -20.27 8.04
N GLN A 147 -2.92 -19.59 7.71
CA GLN A 147 -4.27 -20.15 7.63
C GLN A 147 -4.76 -20.28 6.19
#